data_AF-A0A9W8U5N3-F1
#
_entry.id   AF-A0A9W8U5N3-F1
#
_cell.length_a   1.000
_cell.length_b   1.000
_cell.length_c   1.000
_cell.angle_alpha   90.00
_cell.angle_beta   90.00
_cell.angle_gamma   90.00
#
_symmetry.space_group_name_H-M   'P 1'
#
loop_
_entity.id
_entity.type
_entity.pdbx_description
1 polymer ?
#
loop_
_entity_poly.entity_id
_entity_poly.type
_entity_poly.pdbx_seq_one_letter_code
_entity_poly.pdbx_strand_id
1 'polypeptide(L)'
;MELRAKDLLIAQDAIDPAGALERASRLGSVATVHYSQALQDLSSLLSHICSTAEQSCDVDALFTMWFLILRYEAYDSETTGASLLHLEGIRSFLRPYLQGEGKKLPCVAQGMLLYTLYLDADSATGNTSSGQFCLDFLSRDAHDYISHEHLFLSVRSALPKIWGEQYPVSELVDDLENYRPLRLYHLCQGAKLELLRLARSTTREEGSLKKLWGNVESFGDVSGCEHGVWV
;
A
#
# COMPACT_ATOMS: atom_id res chain seq x y z
N MET A 1 5.26 -13.87 -8.62
CA MET A 1 5.63 -14.81 -9.73
C MET A 1 6.75 -14.26 -10.62
N GLU A 2 7.10 -12.95 -10.56
CA GLU A 2 7.93 -12.33 -11.59
C GLU A 2 9.45 -12.36 -11.37
N LEU A 3 10.01 -12.33 -10.15
CA LEU A 3 11.47 -12.20 -9.98
C LEU A 3 12.25 -13.51 -10.15
N ARG A 4 11.85 -14.62 -9.50
CA ARG A 4 12.50 -15.93 -9.75
C ARG A 4 12.37 -16.37 -11.20
N ALA A 5 11.22 -16.09 -11.84
CA ALA A 5 11.03 -16.38 -13.26
C ALA A 5 11.88 -15.49 -14.16
N LYS A 6 12.04 -14.19 -13.82
CA LYS A 6 12.87 -13.24 -14.57
C LYS A 6 14.37 -13.53 -14.40
N ASP A 7 14.83 -13.91 -13.22
CA ASP A 7 16.22 -14.32 -12.98
C ASP A 7 16.55 -15.64 -13.71
N LEU A 8 15.60 -16.57 -13.78
CA LEU A 8 15.73 -17.79 -14.60
C LEU A 8 15.77 -17.48 -16.10
N LEU A 9 14.96 -16.54 -16.58
CA LEU A 9 14.96 -16.09 -17.98
C LEU A 9 16.25 -15.34 -18.33
N ILE A 10 16.74 -14.46 -17.44
CA ILE A 10 18.01 -13.74 -17.60
C ILE A 10 19.20 -14.72 -17.57
N ALA A 11 19.15 -15.75 -16.73
CA ALA A 11 20.19 -16.79 -16.68
C ALA A 11 20.22 -17.67 -17.94
N GLN A 12 19.08 -17.81 -18.64
CA GLN A 12 18.97 -18.60 -19.87
C GLN A 12 19.66 -17.91 -21.06
N ASP A 13 19.71 -16.57 -21.06
CA ASP A 13 20.38 -15.74 -22.07
C ASP A 13 21.80 -15.29 -21.64
N ALA A 14 22.27 -15.70 -20.45
CA ALA A 14 23.56 -15.29 -19.92
C ALA A 14 24.73 -16.09 -20.54
N ILE A 15 25.85 -15.40 -20.76
CA ILE A 15 27.11 -16.01 -21.25
C ILE A 15 27.64 -17.10 -20.29
N ASP A 16 27.31 -16.99 -18.99
CA ASP A 16 27.58 -17.98 -17.94
C ASP A 16 26.32 -18.19 -17.06
N PRO A 17 25.45 -19.15 -17.42
CA PRO A 17 24.23 -19.47 -16.68
C PRO A 17 24.52 -19.98 -15.26
N ALA A 18 25.62 -20.72 -15.08
CA ALA A 18 25.96 -21.34 -13.80
C ALA A 18 26.40 -20.28 -12.77
N GLY A 19 27.25 -19.35 -13.18
CA GLY A 19 27.64 -18.22 -12.33
C GLY A 19 26.48 -17.26 -12.02
N ALA A 20 25.54 -17.08 -12.95
CA ALA A 20 24.32 -16.31 -12.70
C ALA A 20 23.42 -16.99 -11.64
N LEU A 21 23.23 -18.30 -11.75
CA LEU A 21 22.42 -19.08 -10.80
C LEU A 21 23.03 -19.12 -9.40
N GLU A 22 24.35 -19.30 -9.29
CA GLU A 22 25.05 -19.27 -7.99
C GLU A 22 24.90 -17.91 -7.29
N ARG A 23 25.05 -16.81 -8.05
CA ARG A 23 24.82 -15.46 -7.52
C ARG A 23 23.38 -15.26 -7.05
N ALA A 24 22.39 -15.70 -7.84
CA ALA A 24 20.98 -15.60 -7.47
C ALA A 24 20.68 -16.40 -6.20
N SER A 25 21.22 -17.63 -6.08
CA SER A 25 21.09 -18.46 -4.88
C SER A 25 21.70 -17.78 -3.64
N ARG A 26 22.90 -17.21 -3.77
CA ARG A 26 23.56 -16.48 -2.67
C ARG A 26 22.76 -15.27 -2.24
N LEU A 27 22.27 -14.47 -3.19
CA LEU A 27 21.43 -13.30 -2.89
C LEU A 27 20.12 -13.71 -2.23
N GLY A 28 19.49 -14.79 -2.69
CA GLY A 28 18.30 -15.36 -2.05
C GLY A 28 18.56 -15.77 -0.59
N SER A 29 19.67 -16.45 -0.31
CA SER A 29 20.04 -16.84 1.05
C SER A 29 20.28 -15.63 1.96
N VAL A 30 20.99 -14.62 1.48
CA VAL A 30 21.23 -13.37 2.22
C VAL A 30 19.92 -12.62 2.48
N ALA A 31 19.03 -12.56 1.49
CA ALA A 31 17.71 -11.95 1.62
C ALA A 31 16.86 -12.65 2.70
N THR A 32 16.84 -13.98 2.73
CA THR A 32 16.12 -14.75 3.77
C THR A 32 16.66 -14.46 5.18
N VAL A 33 17.97 -14.31 5.34
CA VAL A 33 18.59 -13.97 6.63
C VAL A 33 18.14 -12.58 7.09
N HIS A 34 18.22 -11.57 6.22
CA HIS A 34 17.80 -10.20 6.56
C HIS A 34 16.29 -10.10 6.82
N TYR A 35 15.47 -10.79 6.04
CA TYR A 35 14.03 -10.86 6.25
C TYR A 35 13.70 -11.49 7.62
N SER A 36 14.37 -12.59 7.98
CA SER A 36 14.20 -13.22 9.29
C SER A 36 14.59 -12.30 10.44
N GLN A 37 15.68 -11.53 10.29
CA GLN A 37 16.09 -10.53 11.27
C GLN A 37 15.06 -9.40 11.39
N ALA A 38 14.56 -8.89 10.26
CA ALA A 38 13.55 -7.84 10.25
C ALA A 38 12.25 -8.27 10.95
N LEU A 39 11.84 -9.54 10.84
CA LEU A 39 10.70 -10.09 11.57
C LEU A 39 10.96 -10.16 13.09
N GLN A 40 12.18 -10.49 13.51
CA GLN A 40 12.55 -10.49 14.94
C GLN A 40 12.56 -9.07 15.51
N ASP A 41 13.12 -8.13 14.75
CA ASP A 41 13.16 -6.71 15.13
C ASP A 41 11.73 -6.15 15.21
N LEU A 42 10.85 -6.50 14.26
CA LEU A 42 9.44 -6.10 14.25
C LEU A 42 8.71 -6.62 15.49
N SER A 43 8.91 -7.89 15.82
CA SER A 43 8.33 -8.52 17.02
C SER A 43 8.80 -7.83 18.31
N SER A 44 10.09 -7.48 18.38
CA SER A 44 10.70 -6.79 19.51
C SER A 44 10.13 -5.37 19.67
N LEU A 45 9.99 -4.63 18.56
CA LEU A 45 9.40 -3.29 18.53
C LEU A 45 7.93 -3.31 18.95
N LEU A 46 7.14 -4.27 18.45
CA LEU A 46 5.75 -4.44 18.87
C LEU A 46 5.65 -4.72 20.38
N SER A 47 6.50 -5.61 20.90
CA SER A 47 6.55 -5.91 22.34
C SER A 47 6.92 -4.68 23.17
N HIS A 48 7.83 -3.84 22.65
CA HIS A 48 8.19 -2.58 23.27
C HIS A 48 6.98 -1.63 23.34
N ILE A 49 6.34 -1.35 22.21
CA ILE A 49 5.18 -0.45 22.13
C ILE A 49 4.01 -0.92 23.01
N CYS A 50 3.80 -2.24 23.12
CA CYS A 50 2.77 -2.79 24.00
C CYS A 50 3.09 -2.71 25.50
N SER A 51 4.37 -2.58 25.88
CA SER A 51 4.81 -2.57 27.29
C SER A 51 5.15 -1.18 27.82
N THR A 52 5.44 -0.22 26.94
CA THR A 52 5.78 1.15 27.29
C THR A 52 4.70 2.13 26.84
N ALA A 53 4.82 3.39 27.27
CA ALA A 53 3.98 4.45 26.72
C ALA A 53 4.36 4.66 25.24
N GLU A 54 3.36 4.57 24.36
CA GLU A 54 3.51 4.71 22.91
C GLU A 54 4.21 6.02 22.52
N GLN A 55 5.38 5.91 21.88
CA GLN A 55 6.11 7.06 21.35
C GLN A 55 5.90 7.19 19.84
N SER A 56 5.80 8.43 19.35
CA SER A 56 5.61 8.72 17.93
C SER A 56 6.68 8.07 17.04
N CYS A 57 7.95 8.08 17.47
CA CYS A 57 9.05 7.49 16.71
C CYS A 57 8.93 5.96 16.59
N ASP A 58 8.41 5.30 17.63
CA ASP A 58 8.24 3.85 17.62
C ASP A 58 7.12 3.44 16.67
N VAL A 59 6.03 4.23 16.63
CA VAL A 59 4.94 4.04 15.67
C VAL A 59 5.41 4.28 14.24
N ASP A 60 6.20 5.35 14.00
CA ASP A 60 6.79 5.61 12.68
C ASP A 60 7.72 4.48 12.23
N ALA A 61 8.58 3.98 13.14
CA ALA A 61 9.43 2.83 12.87
C ALA A 61 8.61 1.57 12.57
N LEU A 62 7.54 1.32 13.32
CA LEU A 62 6.68 0.16 13.17
C LEU A 62 6.01 0.12 11.79
N PHE A 63 5.40 1.24 11.37
CA PHE A 63 4.77 1.34 10.05
C PHE A 63 5.79 1.26 8.91
N THR A 64 6.99 1.82 9.11
CA THR A 64 8.08 1.71 8.14
C THR A 64 8.54 0.26 7.97
N MET A 65 8.72 -0.48 9.07
CA MET A 65 9.10 -1.89 9.04
C MET A 65 8.04 -2.75 8.36
N TRP A 66 6.76 -2.56 8.70
CA TRP A 66 5.66 -3.25 8.03
C TRP A 66 5.64 -3.00 6.53
N PHE A 67 5.78 -1.74 6.10
CA PHE A 67 5.82 -1.40 4.68
C PHE A 67 6.98 -2.10 3.96
N LEU A 68 8.19 -2.08 4.54
CA LEU A 68 9.37 -2.71 3.93
C LEU A 68 9.24 -4.24 3.85
N ILE A 69 8.71 -4.88 4.90
CA ILE A 69 8.42 -6.32 4.93
C ILE A 69 7.40 -6.67 3.85
N LEU A 70 6.26 -5.97 3.80
CA LEU A 70 5.24 -6.21 2.77
C LEU A 70 5.75 -5.94 1.36
N ARG A 71 6.61 -4.93 1.19
CA ARG A 71 7.25 -4.64 -0.10
C ARG A 71 8.18 -5.77 -0.55
N TYR A 72 8.95 -6.33 0.37
CA TYR A 72 9.78 -7.51 0.10
C TYR A 72 8.91 -8.71 -0.28
N GLU A 73 7.84 -8.96 0.47
CA GLU A 73 6.96 -10.11 0.25
C GLU A 73 6.16 -10.01 -1.05
N ALA A 74 5.80 -8.80 -1.49
CA ALA A 74 5.16 -8.58 -2.79
C ALA A 74 6.01 -9.10 -3.98
N TYR A 75 7.33 -9.20 -3.78
CA TYR A 75 8.27 -9.74 -4.76
C TYR A 75 8.50 -11.25 -4.64
N ASP A 76 8.17 -11.85 -3.50
CA ASP A 76 8.34 -13.28 -3.22
C ASP A 76 7.00 -14.00 -3.06
N SER A 77 6.60 -14.77 -4.08
CA SER A 77 5.32 -15.50 -4.09
C SER A 77 5.19 -16.55 -2.99
N GLU A 78 6.30 -17.02 -2.40
CA GLU A 78 6.25 -17.97 -1.28
C GLU A 78 5.75 -17.31 0.03
N THR A 79 5.77 -15.98 0.08
CA THR A 79 5.45 -15.19 1.27
C THR A 79 4.07 -14.52 1.23
N THR A 80 3.27 -14.75 0.18
CA THR A 80 1.94 -14.12 0.04
C THR A 80 1.01 -14.38 1.23
N GLY A 81 1.10 -15.54 1.87
CA GLY A 81 0.36 -15.84 3.10
C GLY A 81 0.81 -15.02 4.31
N ALA A 82 2.12 -14.73 4.41
CA ALA A 82 2.69 -13.89 5.47
C ALA A 82 2.19 -12.44 5.32
N SER A 83 2.10 -11.93 4.10
CA SER A 83 1.59 -10.57 3.86
C SER A 83 0.19 -10.35 4.40
N LEU A 84 -0.71 -11.32 4.21
CA LEU A 84 -2.08 -11.23 4.75
C LEU A 84 -2.09 -11.19 6.28
N LEU A 85 -1.21 -11.93 6.95
CA LEU A 85 -1.05 -11.91 8.40
C LEU A 85 -0.55 -10.55 8.89
N HIS A 86 0.41 -9.96 8.19
CA HIS A 86 0.91 -8.62 8.50
C HIS A 86 -0.19 -7.56 8.33
N LEU A 87 -0.97 -7.61 7.25
CA LEU A 87 -2.11 -6.70 7.03
C LEU A 87 -3.18 -6.83 8.12
N GLU A 88 -3.50 -8.04 8.58
CA GLU A 88 -4.41 -8.22 9.72
C GLU A 88 -3.81 -7.68 11.03
N GLY A 89 -2.50 -7.85 11.24
CA GLY A 89 -1.78 -7.25 12.37
C GLY A 89 -1.90 -5.72 12.38
N ILE A 90 -1.68 -5.09 11.23
CA ILE A 90 -1.85 -3.63 11.03
C ILE A 90 -3.30 -3.22 11.31
N ARG A 91 -4.27 -3.96 10.76
CA ARG A 91 -5.71 -3.72 11.00
C ARG A 91 -6.04 -3.75 12.50
N SER A 92 -5.53 -4.74 13.22
CA SER A 92 -5.72 -4.87 14.67
C SER A 92 -5.10 -3.70 15.43
N PHE A 93 -3.85 -3.33 15.09
CA PHE A 93 -3.14 -2.19 15.68
C PHE A 93 -3.87 -0.87 15.46
N LEU A 94 -4.49 -0.68 14.29
CA LEU A 94 -5.18 0.56 13.92
C LEU A 94 -6.52 0.77 14.63
N ARG A 95 -7.12 -0.25 15.25
CA ARG A 95 -8.47 -0.14 15.86
C ARG A 95 -8.63 1.08 16.79
N PRO A 96 -7.71 1.36 17.74
CA PRO A 96 -7.84 2.52 18.63
C PRO A 96 -7.81 3.87 17.89
N TYR A 97 -7.06 3.95 16.79
CA TYR A 97 -6.97 5.17 15.98
C TYR A 97 -8.23 5.36 15.11
N LEU A 98 -8.84 4.26 14.66
CA LEU A 98 -10.06 4.30 13.84
C LEU A 98 -11.33 4.59 14.66
N GLN A 99 -11.32 4.29 15.97
CA GLN A 99 -12.45 4.50 16.88
C GLN A 99 -12.51 5.92 17.46
N GLY A 100 -11.57 6.80 17.08
CA GLY A 100 -11.60 8.21 17.49
C GLY A 100 -11.27 8.43 18.97
N GLU A 101 -10.52 7.53 19.61
CA GLU A 101 -10.09 7.62 21.01
C GLU A 101 -9.06 8.74 21.28
N GLY A 102 -9.05 9.80 20.46
CA GLY A 102 -8.09 10.91 20.54
C GLY A 102 -6.68 10.57 20.08
N LYS A 103 -6.39 9.32 19.71
CA LYS A 103 -5.10 8.90 19.16
C LYS A 103 -4.93 9.35 17.71
N LYS A 104 -3.78 9.94 17.40
CA LYS A 104 -3.40 10.37 16.05
C LYS A 104 -2.16 9.62 15.61
N LEU A 105 -2.23 9.01 14.42
CA LEU A 105 -1.04 8.48 13.77
C LEU A 105 -0.06 9.61 13.43
N PRO A 106 1.25 9.42 13.67
CA PRO A 106 2.25 10.38 13.22
C PRO A 106 2.37 10.43 11.70
N CYS A 107 3.08 11.43 11.20
CA CYS A 107 3.09 11.77 9.77
C CYS A 107 3.75 10.68 8.91
N VAL A 108 4.87 10.10 9.35
CA VAL A 108 5.55 9.04 8.59
C VAL A 108 4.69 7.77 8.56
N ALA A 109 4.10 7.40 9.70
CA ALA A 109 3.17 6.28 9.79
C ALA A 109 1.97 6.43 8.84
N GLN A 110 1.40 7.63 8.70
CA GLN A 110 0.33 7.90 7.72
C GLN A 110 0.81 7.66 6.28
N GLY A 111 2.03 8.09 5.94
CA GLY A 111 2.62 7.84 4.63
C GLY A 111 2.85 6.36 4.34
N MET A 112 3.46 5.66 5.28
CA MET A 112 3.69 4.22 5.15
C MET A 112 2.38 3.43 5.10
N LEU A 113 1.35 3.86 5.83
CA LEU A 113 0.01 3.29 5.72
C LEU A 113 -0.57 3.49 4.32
N LEU A 114 -0.54 4.70 3.76
CA LEU A 114 -1.02 4.97 2.40
C LEU A 114 -0.32 4.07 1.37
N TYR A 115 1.00 3.98 1.43
CA TYR A 115 1.75 3.14 0.50
C TYR A 115 1.48 1.64 0.71
N THR A 116 1.19 1.22 1.95
CA THR A 116 0.71 -0.13 2.23
C THR A 116 -0.65 -0.41 1.61
N LEU A 117 -1.58 0.55 1.62
CA LEU A 117 -2.88 0.42 0.93
C LEU A 117 -2.69 0.25 -0.58
N TYR A 118 -1.74 0.97 -1.18
CA TYR A 118 -1.42 0.82 -2.59
C TYR A 118 -0.81 -0.54 -2.90
N LEU A 119 0.08 -1.05 -2.05
CA LEU A 119 0.65 -2.40 -2.20
C LEU A 119 -0.42 -3.50 -2.13
N ASP A 120 -1.35 -3.40 -1.16
CA ASP A 120 -2.47 -4.34 -1.05
C ASP A 120 -3.38 -4.27 -2.29
N ALA A 121 -3.68 -3.05 -2.76
CA ALA A 121 -4.47 -2.85 -3.96
C ALA A 121 -3.80 -3.46 -5.18
N ASP A 122 -2.50 -3.21 -5.40
CA ASP A 122 -1.72 -3.76 -6.52
C ASP A 122 -1.69 -5.30 -6.49
N SER A 123 -1.58 -5.88 -5.30
CA SER A 123 -1.58 -7.33 -5.09
C SER A 123 -2.92 -8.00 -5.46
N ALA A 124 -4.04 -7.27 -5.42
CA ALA A 124 -5.37 -7.79 -5.75
C ALA A 124 -5.51 -8.26 -7.21
N THR A 125 -4.64 -7.80 -8.10
CA THR A 125 -4.63 -8.23 -9.51
C THR A 125 -4.17 -9.68 -9.70
N GLY A 126 -3.29 -10.18 -8.83
CA GLY A 126 -2.75 -11.54 -8.86
C GLY A 126 -3.29 -12.47 -7.76
N ASN A 127 -3.96 -11.92 -6.74
CA ASN A 127 -4.47 -12.67 -5.59
C ASN A 127 -5.88 -12.23 -5.20
N THR A 128 -6.86 -13.13 -5.30
CA THR A 128 -8.27 -12.88 -4.96
C THR A 128 -8.55 -12.61 -3.48
N SER A 129 -7.58 -12.86 -2.59
CA SER A 129 -7.67 -12.55 -1.16
C SER A 129 -7.04 -11.22 -0.78
N SER A 130 -6.32 -10.57 -1.69
CA SER A 130 -5.71 -9.24 -1.51
C SER A 130 -6.67 -8.13 -1.94
N GLY A 131 -6.39 -6.89 -1.51
CA GLY A 131 -7.18 -5.70 -1.81
C GLY A 131 -8.26 -5.38 -0.78
N GLN A 132 -8.61 -6.34 0.09
CA GLN A 132 -9.62 -6.11 1.12
C GLN A 132 -9.16 -5.08 2.15
N PHE A 133 -7.87 -5.06 2.49
CA PHE A 133 -7.34 -4.08 3.43
C PHE A 133 -7.49 -2.67 2.86
N CYS A 134 -7.16 -2.45 1.59
CA CYS A 134 -7.37 -1.17 0.92
C CYS A 134 -8.87 -0.76 0.84
N LEU A 135 -9.75 -1.71 0.50
CA LEU A 135 -11.21 -1.48 0.45
C LEU A 135 -11.78 -0.99 1.79
N ASP A 136 -11.28 -1.51 2.91
CA ASP A 136 -11.74 -1.08 4.25
C ASP A 136 -11.55 0.43 4.44
N PHE A 137 -10.48 1.03 3.92
CA PHE A 137 -10.20 2.47 4.02
C PHE A 137 -10.88 3.31 2.94
N LEU A 138 -11.09 2.74 1.75
CA LEU A 138 -11.86 3.36 0.68
C LEU A 138 -13.33 3.53 1.05
N SER A 139 -13.89 2.60 1.86
CA SER A 139 -15.28 2.65 2.31
C SER A 139 -15.57 3.68 3.41
N ARG A 140 -14.52 4.33 3.94
CA ARG A 140 -14.64 5.33 5.01
C ARG A 140 -14.99 6.71 4.47
N ASP A 141 -15.60 7.54 5.30
CA ASP A 141 -15.88 8.93 4.95
C ASP A 141 -14.57 9.69 4.70
N ALA A 142 -14.54 10.58 3.72
CA ALA A 142 -13.35 11.36 3.38
C ALA A 142 -12.88 12.23 4.56
N HIS A 143 -13.78 12.67 5.44
CA HIS A 143 -13.47 13.49 6.62
C HIS A 143 -12.90 12.68 7.79
N ASP A 144 -12.94 11.34 7.72
CA ASP A 144 -12.29 10.52 8.74
C ASP A 144 -10.78 10.76 8.71
N TYR A 145 -10.18 10.93 9.90
CA TYR A 145 -8.75 11.17 10.07
C TYR A 145 -7.88 10.06 9.46
N ILE A 146 -8.42 8.86 9.32
CA ILE A 146 -7.76 7.73 8.67
C ILE A 146 -8.69 7.16 7.62
N SER A 147 -8.95 7.95 6.58
CA SER A 147 -9.54 7.50 5.32
C SER A 147 -8.48 7.43 4.22
N HIS A 148 -8.80 6.73 3.14
CA HIS A 148 -7.93 6.68 1.96
C HIS A 148 -7.60 8.09 1.44
N GLU A 149 -8.61 8.97 1.30
CA GLU A 149 -8.45 10.35 0.83
C GLU A 149 -7.66 11.21 1.83
N HIS A 150 -7.98 11.15 3.13
CA HIS A 150 -7.27 11.93 4.14
C HIS A 150 -5.78 11.58 4.18
N LEU A 151 -5.44 10.28 4.12
CA LEU A 151 -4.05 9.83 4.07
C LEU A 151 -3.32 10.41 2.85
N PHE A 152 -3.94 10.44 1.67
CA PHE A 152 -3.34 11.06 0.48
C PHE A 152 -3.05 12.54 0.69
N LEU A 153 -4.01 13.31 1.16
CA LEU A 153 -3.84 14.75 1.40
C LEU A 153 -2.81 15.04 2.50
N SER A 154 -2.79 14.21 3.54
CA SER A 154 -1.82 14.30 4.63
C SER A 154 -0.40 14.10 4.13
N VAL A 155 -0.16 13.07 3.32
CA VAL A 155 1.15 12.76 2.74
C VAL A 155 1.61 13.84 1.77
N ARG A 156 0.71 14.40 0.94
CA ARG A 156 1.04 15.48 0.01
C ARG A 156 1.37 16.81 0.67
N SER A 157 1.02 16.98 1.95
CA SER A 157 1.34 18.18 2.73
C SER A 157 2.37 17.92 3.83
N ALA A 158 2.93 16.71 3.90
CA ALA A 158 3.80 16.27 4.99
C ALA A 158 5.13 17.03 5.05
N LEU A 159 5.85 17.11 3.93
CA LEU A 159 7.21 17.66 3.91
C LEU A 159 7.24 19.16 4.26
N PRO A 160 6.36 20.02 3.69
CA PRO A 160 6.28 21.42 4.13
C PRO A 160 5.93 21.56 5.61
N LYS A 161 5.10 20.67 6.17
CA LYS A 161 4.74 20.68 7.60
C LYS A 161 5.91 20.28 8.51
N ILE A 162 6.74 19.33 8.08
CA ILE A 162 7.89 18.84 8.85
C ILE A 162 9.06 19.84 8.80
N TRP A 163 9.38 20.38 7.62
CA TRP A 163 10.52 21.27 7.44
C TRP A 163 10.19 22.76 7.62
N GLY A 164 8.90 23.14 7.59
CA GLY A 164 8.47 24.52 7.77
C GLY A 164 9.16 25.46 6.78
N GLU A 165 9.71 26.56 7.28
CA GLU A 165 10.44 27.55 6.48
C GLU A 165 11.73 27.02 5.84
N GLN A 166 12.24 25.87 6.29
CA GLN A 166 13.44 25.24 5.73
C GLN A 166 13.11 24.38 4.50
N TYR A 167 11.84 24.19 4.17
CA TYR A 167 11.43 23.42 3.01
C TYR A 167 11.75 24.20 1.72
N PRO A 168 12.56 23.65 0.79
CA PRO A 168 13.00 24.41 -0.38
C PRO A 168 11.84 24.75 -1.33
N VAL A 169 11.85 25.97 -1.87
CA VAL A 169 10.83 26.43 -2.82
C VAL A 169 10.81 25.57 -4.10
N SER A 170 11.97 25.05 -4.52
CA SER A 170 12.04 24.13 -5.66
C SER A 170 11.25 22.84 -5.43
N GLU A 171 11.33 22.27 -4.23
CA GLU A 171 10.59 21.07 -3.86
C GLU A 171 9.09 21.35 -3.73
N LEU A 172 8.72 22.54 -3.24
CA LEU A 172 7.31 22.96 -3.21
C LEU A 172 6.69 23.07 -4.61
N VAL A 173 7.45 23.55 -5.60
CA VAL A 173 6.99 23.60 -7.00
C VAL A 173 6.87 22.19 -7.57
N ASP A 174 7.84 21.31 -7.30
CA ASP A 174 7.79 19.90 -7.72
C ASP A 174 6.56 19.17 -7.13
N ASP A 175 6.26 19.37 -5.84
CA ASP A 175 5.07 18.82 -5.19
C ASP A 175 3.77 19.24 -5.91
N LEU A 176 3.68 20.51 -6.35
CA LEU A 176 2.52 21.05 -7.06
C LEU A 176 2.40 20.47 -8.48
N GLU A 177 3.52 20.36 -9.20
CA GLU A 177 3.57 19.79 -10.55
C GLU A 177 3.19 18.30 -10.54
N ASN A 178 3.68 17.56 -9.54
CA ASN A 178 3.44 16.13 -9.39
C ASN A 178 2.08 15.79 -8.77
N TYR A 179 1.37 16.75 -8.18
CA TYR A 179 0.09 16.52 -7.51
C TYR A 179 -0.94 15.84 -8.42
N ARG A 180 -1.11 16.32 -9.65
CA ARG A 180 -2.16 15.82 -10.57
C ARG A 180 -1.92 14.37 -10.99
N PRO A 181 -0.74 13.97 -11.48
CA PRO A 181 -0.44 12.56 -11.74
C PRO A 181 -0.63 11.66 -10.51
N LEU A 182 -0.18 12.12 -9.34
CA LEU A 182 -0.31 11.36 -8.10
C LEU A 182 -1.76 11.21 -7.65
N ARG A 183 -2.59 12.25 -7.85
CA ARG A 183 -4.03 12.21 -7.59
C ARG A 183 -4.74 11.24 -8.52
N LEU A 184 -4.38 11.23 -9.81
CA LEU A 184 -4.92 10.25 -10.75
C LEU A 184 -4.57 8.82 -10.30
N TYR A 185 -3.29 8.56 -9.98
CA TYR A 185 -2.87 7.26 -9.47
C TYR A 185 -3.63 6.85 -8.20
N HIS A 186 -3.83 7.78 -7.27
CA HIS A 186 -4.62 7.57 -6.05
C HIS A 186 -6.06 7.13 -6.36
N LEU A 187 -6.75 7.85 -7.24
CA LEU A 187 -8.13 7.54 -7.64
C LEU A 187 -8.21 6.19 -8.38
N CYS A 188 -7.20 5.87 -9.18
CA CYS A 188 -7.13 4.59 -9.88
C CYS A 188 -7.06 3.38 -8.94
N GLN A 189 -6.61 3.52 -7.68
CA GLN A 189 -6.58 2.41 -6.74
C GLN A 189 -7.99 1.90 -6.40
N GLY A 190 -8.92 2.83 -6.11
CA GLY A 190 -10.32 2.49 -5.86
C GLY A 190 -10.99 1.91 -7.10
N ALA A 191 -10.80 2.56 -8.25
CA ALA A 191 -11.37 2.08 -9.52
C ALA A 191 -10.88 0.67 -9.87
N LYS A 192 -9.59 0.37 -9.65
CA LYS A 192 -9.02 -0.96 -9.90
C LYS A 192 -9.69 -2.03 -9.04
N LEU A 193 -9.86 -1.78 -7.74
CA LEU A 193 -10.47 -2.74 -6.83
C LEU A 193 -11.96 -2.95 -7.11
N GLU A 194 -12.69 -1.89 -7.44
CA GLU A 194 -14.09 -1.99 -7.84
C GLU A 194 -14.26 -2.77 -9.15
N LEU A 195 -13.42 -2.52 -10.15
CA LEU A 195 -13.42 -3.30 -11.39
C LEU A 195 -13.14 -4.78 -11.13
N LEU A 196 -12.17 -5.10 -10.27
CA LEU A 196 -11.88 -6.49 -9.87
C LEU A 196 -13.07 -7.13 -9.12
N ARG A 197 -13.72 -6.39 -8.23
CA ARG A 197 -14.91 -6.84 -7.50
C ARG A 197 -16.06 -7.14 -8.46
N LEU A 198 -16.32 -6.24 -9.41
CA LEU A 198 -17.32 -6.43 -10.47
C LEU A 198 -16.99 -7.66 -11.31
N ALA A 199 -15.77 -7.77 -11.82
CA ALA A 199 -15.31 -8.92 -12.61
C ALA A 199 -15.59 -10.25 -11.88
N ARG A 200 -15.26 -10.33 -10.58
CA ARG A 200 -15.50 -11.52 -9.75
C ARG A 200 -16.99 -11.85 -9.52
N SER A 201 -17.85 -10.83 -9.44
CA SER A 201 -19.30 -11.05 -9.35
C SER A 201 -19.91 -11.51 -10.67
N THR A 202 -19.29 -11.18 -11.79
CA THR A 202 -19.79 -11.43 -13.14
C THR A 202 -19.39 -12.79 -13.73
N THR A 203 -18.34 -13.45 -13.23
CA THR A 203 -17.88 -14.77 -13.74
C THR A 203 -18.87 -15.93 -13.59
N ARG A 204 -20.08 -15.70 -13.06
CA ARG A 204 -21.13 -16.72 -12.86
C ARG A 204 -22.29 -16.69 -13.87
N GLU A 205 -22.42 -15.71 -14.77
CA GLU A 205 -23.57 -15.59 -15.68
C GLU A 205 -23.16 -15.35 -17.16
N GLU A 206 -23.73 -16.10 -18.11
CA GLU A 206 -23.64 -15.78 -19.54
C GLU A 206 -24.39 -14.47 -19.83
N GLY A 207 -23.68 -13.47 -20.41
CA GLY A 207 -24.18 -12.09 -20.59
C GLY A 207 -23.47 -11.04 -19.72
N SER A 208 -22.58 -11.48 -18.85
CA SER A 208 -21.91 -10.65 -17.84
C SER A 208 -21.06 -9.48 -18.34
N LEU A 209 -20.46 -9.58 -19.52
CA LEU A 209 -19.62 -8.50 -20.06
C LEU A 209 -20.42 -7.24 -20.39
N LYS A 210 -21.66 -7.39 -20.90
CA LYS A 210 -22.56 -6.24 -21.15
C LYS A 210 -23.03 -5.60 -19.84
N LYS A 211 -23.27 -6.41 -18.81
CA LYS A 211 -23.65 -5.95 -17.47
C LYS A 211 -22.49 -5.22 -16.77
N LEU A 212 -21.27 -5.73 -16.92
CA LEU A 212 -20.06 -5.08 -16.42
C LEU A 212 -19.82 -3.74 -17.13
N TRP A 213 -19.97 -3.69 -18.46
CA TRP A 213 -19.84 -2.46 -19.24
C TRP A 213 -20.86 -1.39 -18.82
N GLY A 214 -22.14 -1.75 -18.63
CA GLY A 214 -23.15 -0.81 -18.15
C GLY A 214 -22.87 -0.26 -16.74
N ASN A 215 -22.27 -1.06 -15.85
CA ASN A 215 -21.88 -0.59 -14.52
C ASN A 215 -20.70 0.40 -14.58
N VAL A 216 -19.74 0.17 -15.48
CA VAL A 216 -18.60 1.08 -15.69
C VAL A 216 -19.07 2.42 -16.24
N GLU A 217 -20.03 2.43 -17.18
CA GLU A 217 -20.62 3.68 -17.69
C GLU A 217 -21.30 4.48 -16.58
N SER A 218 -22.05 3.82 -15.68
CA SER A 218 -22.70 4.50 -14.54
C SER A 218 -21.72 5.08 -13.51
N PHE A 219 -20.50 4.52 -13.41
CA PHE A 219 -19.47 5.01 -12.49
C PHE A 219 -18.90 6.37 -12.93
N GLY A 220 -18.90 6.64 -14.24
CA GLY A 220 -18.48 7.92 -14.81
C GLY A 220 -19.45 9.07 -14.46
N ASP A 221 -20.73 8.79 -14.26
CA ASP A 221 -21.74 9.83 -14.02
C ASP A 221 -21.79 10.30 -12.56
N VAL A 222 -21.44 9.44 -11.59
CA VAL A 222 -21.46 9.81 -10.15
C VAL A 222 -20.29 10.72 -9.79
N SER A 223 -19.15 10.60 -10.48
CA SER A 223 -17.98 11.47 -10.28
C SER A 223 -18.10 12.84 -10.95
N GLY A 224 -19.16 13.07 -11.75
CA GLY A 224 -19.47 14.36 -12.38
C GLY A 224 -20.32 15.31 -11.52
N CYS A 225 -20.88 14.85 -10.41
CA CYS A 225 -21.89 15.59 -9.64
C CYS A 225 -21.40 16.19 -8.31
N GLU A 226 -20.13 16.61 -8.20
CA GLU A 226 -19.67 17.47 -7.08
C GLU A 226 -18.77 18.63 -7.55
N HIS A 227 -18.94 19.12 -8.78
CA HIS A 227 -18.41 20.43 -9.17
C HIS A 227 -19.43 21.52 -8.84
N GLY A 228 -19.55 21.81 -7.54
CA GLY A 228 -20.40 22.87 -7.02
C GLY A 228 -19.74 23.58 -5.85
N VAL A 229 -19.09 24.70 -6.17
CA VAL A 229 -18.59 25.74 -5.25
C VAL A 229 -17.28 25.40 -4.55
N TRP A 230 -16.17 26.01 -5.00
CA TRP A 230 -15.31 26.87 -4.17
C TRP A 230 -14.56 27.86 -5.09
N VAL A 231 -14.89 29.15 -4.91
CA VAL A 231 -13.99 30.29 -5.13
C VAL A 231 -13.09 30.38 -3.90
#